data_AF-W1YM48-F1
#
_entry.id   AF-W1YM48-F1
#
_cell.length_a   1.000
_cell.length_b   1.000
_cell.length_c   1.000
_cell.angle_alpha   90.00
_cell.angle_beta   90.00
_cell.angle_gamma   90.00
#
_symmetry.space_group_name_H-M   'P 1'
#
loop_
_entity.id
_entity.type
_entity.pdbx_description
1 polymer ?
#
loop_
_entity_poly.entity_id
_entity_poly.type
_entity_poly.pdbx_seq_one_letter_code
_entity_poly.pdbx_strand_id
1 'polypeptide(L)'
;EGYKAVTGRTDISKDAGINTPPRLRMTTLYAVGQNLPNGARVANTCNGSEDYVGYSTKYGDSAGDFSPLANLVVEEVRQMCHYS
;
A
#
# COMPACT_ATOMS: atom_id res chain seq x y z
N GLU A 1 -22.47 -20.37 5.05
CA GLU A 1 -23.25 -19.74 6.15
C GLU A 1 -22.53 -18.61 6.91
N GLY A 2 -21.29 -18.79 7.40
CA GLY A 2 -20.66 -17.79 8.30
C GLY A 2 -20.51 -16.36 7.76
N TYR A 3 -20.06 -16.17 6.52
CA TYR A 3 -19.83 -14.84 5.95
C TYR A 3 -21.11 -13.99 5.89
N LYS A 4 -22.19 -14.56 5.35
CA LYS A 4 -23.48 -13.88 5.25
C LYS A 4 -24.11 -13.62 6.63
N ALA A 5 -23.96 -14.57 7.56
CA ALA A 5 -24.45 -14.41 8.92
C ALA A 5 -23.76 -13.25 9.69
N VAL A 6 -22.46 -13.03 9.47
CA VAL A 6 -21.68 -11.98 10.16
C VAL A 6 -21.77 -10.63 9.47
N THR A 7 -21.76 -10.61 8.13
CA THR A 7 -21.63 -9.37 7.34
C THR A 7 -22.94 -8.89 6.71
N GLY A 8 -23.96 -9.75 6.68
CA GLY A 8 -25.20 -9.49 5.95
C GLY A 8 -25.06 -9.48 4.42
N ARG A 9 -23.88 -9.82 3.87
CA ARG A 9 -23.57 -9.78 2.44
C ARG A 9 -23.32 -11.16 1.86
N THR A 10 -23.60 -11.32 0.57
CA THR A 10 -23.21 -12.49 -0.23
C THR A 10 -21.86 -12.30 -0.92
N ASP A 11 -21.48 -11.04 -1.14
CA ASP A 11 -20.32 -10.63 -1.92
C ASP A 11 -19.50 -9.57 -1.17
N ILE A 12 -18.25 -9.40 -1.58
CA ILE A 12 -17.34 -8.41 -1.00
C ILE A 12 -17.85 -6.99 -1.26
N SER A 13 -17.75 -6.11 -0.26
CA SER A 13 -18.06 -4.69 -0.47
C SER A 13 -17.04 -4.04 -1.40
N LYS A 14 -17.45 -2.97 -2.08
CA LYS A 14 -16.54 -2.18 -2.95
C LYS A 14 -15.28 -1.75 -2.21
N ASP A 15 -15.43 -1.21 -1.00
CA ASP A 15 -14.29 -0.75 -0.20
C ASP A 15 -13.39 -1.91 0.24
N ALA A 16 -13.95 -3.07 0.56
CA ALA A 16 -13.16 -4.25 0.88
C ALA A 16 -12.43 -4.78 -0.36
N GLY A 17 -13.05 -4.72 -1.54
CA GLY A 17 -12.41 -5.06 -2.82
C GLY A 17 -11.24 -4.12 -3.16
N ILE A 18 -11.36 -2.83 -2.84
CA ILE A 18 -10.30 -1.83 -3.07
C ILE A 18 -9.17 -1.97 -2.04
N ASN A 19 -9.50 -2.11 -0.75
CA ASN A 19 -8.52 -2.05 0.34
C ASN A 19 -7.86 -3.40 0.68
N THR A 20 -8.47 -4.54 0.34
CA THR A 20 -7.88 -5.86 0.67
C THR A 20 -6.62 -6.16 -0.15
N PRO A 21 -6.57 -5.93 -1.48
CA PRO A 21 -5.37 -6.26 -2.26
C PRO A 21 -4.10 -5.52 -1.84
N PRO A 22 -4.11 -4.20 -1.57
CA PRO A 22 -2.92 -3.49 -1.07
C PRO A 22 -2.39 -4.06 0.26
N ARG A 23 -3.28 -4.46 1.18
CA ARG A 23 -2.90 -5.10 2.46
C ARG A 23 -2.23 -6.46 2.26
N LEU A 24 -2.73 -7.25 1.30
CA LEU A 24 -2.12 -8.55 0.98
C LEU A 24 -0.74 -8.39 0.33
N ARG A 25 -0.57 -7.41 -0.55
CA ARG A 25 0.75 -7.10 -1.15
C ARG A 25 1.76 -6.68 -0.09
N MET A 26 1.38 -5.76 0.80
CA MET A 26 2.21 -5.36 1.94
C MET A 26 2.63 -6.57 2.78
N THR A 27 1.66 -7.41 3.17
CA THR A 27 1.93 -8.62 3.97
C THR A 27 2.92 -9.54 3.27
N THR A 28 2.77 -9.71 1.96
CA THR A 28 3.66 -10.53 1.13
C THR A 28 5.08 -9.96 1.10
N LEU A 29 5.23 -8.63 0.91
CA LEU A 29 6.54 -7.97 0.88
C LEU A 29 7.27 -8.12 2.22
N TYR A 30 6.58 -7.93 3.35
CA TYR A 30 7.18 -8.14 4.67
C TYR A 30 7.56 -9.61 4.89
N ALA A 31 6.72 -10.56 4.48
CA ALA A 31 7.04 -11.98 4.59
C ALA A 31 8.29 -12.34 3.78
N VAL A 32 8.41 -11.86 2.53
CA VAL A 32 9.60 -12.08 1.71
C VAL A 32 10.83 -11.42 2.34
N GLY A 33 10.73 -10.16 2.75
CA GLY A 33 11.85 -9.42 3.34
C GLY A 33 12.39 -10.07 4.61
N GLN A 34 11.52 -10.57 5.49
CA GLN A 34 11.92 -11.27 6.71
C GLN A 34 12.58 -12.64 6.45
N ASN A 35 12.31 -13.26 5.31
CA ASN A 35 12.92 -14.54 4.93
C ASN A 35 14.26 -14.40 4.18
N LEU A 36 14.70 -13.17 3.86
CA LEU A 36 16.01 -12.97 3.25
C LEU A 36 17.14 -13.16 4.28
N PRO A 37 18.33 -13.67 3.89
CA PRO A 37 19.42 -13.99 4.81
C PRO A 37 19.88 -12.84 5.74
N ASN A 38 19.73 -11.60 5.29
CA ASN A 38 20.07 -10.40 6.06
C ASN A 38 18.84 -9.55 6.41
N GLY A 39 17.63 -10.11 6.22
CA GLY A 39 16.39 -9.35 6.18
C GLY A 39 16.32 -8.39 4.98
N ALA A 40 15.22 -7.63 4.91
CA ALA A 40 15.10 -6.46 4.04
C ALA A 40 14.17 -5.44 4.68
N ARG A 41 14.31 -4.19 4.22
CA ARG A 41 13.37 -3.12 4.52
C ARG A 41 12.38 -2.96 3.38
N VAL A 42 11.13 -2.69 3.70
CA VAL A 42 10.06 -2.47 2.71
C VAL A 42 9.95 -0.98 2.45
N ALA A 43 10.27 -0.54 1.23
CA ALA A 43 10.01 0.83 0.81
C ALA A 43 8.57 0.95 0.30
N ASN A 44 7.80 1.90 0.83
CA ASN A 44 6.52 2.28 0.23
C ASN A 44 6.72 3.40 -0.80
N THR A 45 5.73 3.59 -1.67
CA THR A 45 5.82 4.52 -2.82
C THR A 45 4.88 5.71 -2.70
N CYS A 46 4.23 5.90 -1.56
CA CYS A 46 3.32 7.01 -1.37
C CYS A 46 4.08 8.34 -1.45
N ASN A 47 3.61 9.23 -2.32
CA ASN A 47 4.19 10.55 -2.49
C ASN A 47 3.42 11.61 -1.66
N GLY A 48 4.00 12.79 -1.51
CA GLY A 48 3.45 13.85 -0.67
C GLY A 48 2.04 14.30 -1.07
N SER A 49 1.69 14.21 -2.36
CA SER A 49 0.33 14.50 -2.82
C SER A 49 -0.68 13.44 -2.37
N GLU A 50 -0.30 12.16 -2.40
CA GLU A 50 -1.15 11.03 -1.95
C GLU A 50 -1.36 11.06 -0.44
N ASP A 51 -0.30 11.35 0.32
CA ASP A 51 -0.36 11.50 1.77
C ASP A 51 -1.25 12.69 2.17
N TYR A 52 -1.17 13.81 1.44
CA TYR A 52 -1.95 15.02 1.72
C TYR A 52 -3.47 14.80 1.58
N VAL A 53 -3.92 14.06 0.57
CA VAL A 53 -5.35 13.78 0.36
C VAL A 53 -5.84 12.49 1.02
N GLY A 54 -4.93 11.74 1.68
CA GLY A 54 -5.25 10.42 2.25
C GLY A 54 -5.59 9.37 1.19
N TYR A 55 -5.03 9.50 -0.02
CA TYR A 55 -5.23 8.55 -1.12
C TYR A 55 -4.30 7.35 -0.94
N SER A 56 -4.47 6.62 0.16
CA SER A 56 -3.74 5.39 0.45
C SER A 56 -4.60 4.38 1.19
N THR A 57 -4.31 3.10 1.02
CA THR A 57 -4.93 2.06 1.84
C THR A 57 -4.17 1.96 3.15
N LYS A 58 -4.85 2.24 4.26
CA LYS A 58 -4.27 2.02 5.59
C LYS A 58 -3.79 0.57 5.75
N TYR A 59 -2.52 0.43 6.15
CA TYR A 59 -1.80 -0.85 6.27
C TYR A 59 -1.66 -1.61 4.95
N GLY A 60 -1.74 -0.92 3.82
CA GLY A 60 -1.55 -1.46 2.47
C GLY A 60 -0.39 -0.77 1.77
N ASP A 61 -0.68 0.03 0.76
CA ASP A 61 0.31 0.73 -0.06
C ASP A 61 1.13 1.79 0.69
N SER A 62 0.58 2.42 1.74
CA SER A 62 1.33 3.34 2.61
C SER A 62 2.15 2.66 3.70
N ALA A 63 2.05 1.33 3.84
CA ALA A 63 2.80 0.59 4.84
C ALA A 63 4.16 0.11 4.31
N GLY A 64 5.21 0.65 4.90
CA GLY A 64 6.61 0.31 4.68
C GLY A 64 7.47 0.97 5.75
N ASP A 65 8.74 0.60 5.81
CA ASP A 65 9.70 1.13 6.79
C ASP A 65 10.15 2.57 6.47
N PHE A 66 10.09 2.95 5.19
CA PHE A 66 10.35 4.31 4.72
C PHE A 66 9.67 4.57 3.37
N SER A 67 9.45 5.85 3.05
CA SER A 67 8.99 6.30 1.74
C SER A 67 10.02 7.24 1.11
N PRO A 68 10.69 6.84 0.02
CA PRO A 68 11.61 7.72 -0.70
C PRO A 68 10.93 8.94 -1.33
N LEU A 69 9.62 8.86 -1.57
CA LEU A 69 8.86 9.86 -2.33
C LEU A 69 7.95 10.72 -1.44
N ALA A 70 7.89 10.49 -0.13
CA ALA A 70 6.95 11.17 0.77
C ALA A 70 7.07 12.71 0.76
N ASN A 71 8.26 13.24 0.46
CA ASN A 71 8.49 14.69 0.41
C ASN A 71 8.32 15.30 -0.99
N LEU A 72 7.91 14.51 -1.98
CA LEU A 72 7.76 14.96 -3.36
C LEU A 72 6.28 15.03 -3.73
N VAL A 73 5.87 16.12 -4.38
CA VAL A 73 4.54 16.18 -5.01
C VAL A 73 4.54 15.43 -6.33
N VAL A 74 3.36 15.05 -6.82
CA VAL A 74 3.20 14.26 -8.05
C VAL A 74 3.91 14.88 -9.26
N GLU A 75 3.98 16.22 -9.33
CA GLU A 75 4.69 16.95 -10.38
C GLU A 75 6.21 16.70 -10.33
N GLU A 76 6.80 16.73 -9.13
CA GLU A 76 8.24 16.52 -8.93
C GLU A 76 8.62 15.07 -9.24
N VAL A 77 7.81 14.10 -8.80
CA VAL A 77 7.98 12.68 -9.14
C VAL A 77 7.95 12.48 -10.66
N ARG A 78 7.00 13.12 -11.35
CA ARG A 78 6.88 13.02 -12.81
C ARG A 78 8.06 13.63 -13.54
N GLN A 79 8.57 14.77 -13.06
CA GLN A 79 9.78 15.39 -13.61
C GLN A 79 10.98 14.45 -13.51
N MET A 80 11.21 13.83 -12.35
CA MET A 80 12.30 12.86 -12.19
C MET A 80 12.25 11.71 -13.19
N CYS A 81 11.07 11.14 -13.46
CA CYS A 81 10.91 10.08 -14.45
C CYS A 81 11.24 10.51 -15.89
N HIS A 82 11.12 11.80 -16.21
CA HIS A 82 11.47 12.33 -17.54
C HIS A 82 12.98 12.57 -17.70
N TYR A 83 13.72 12.71 -16.60
CA TYR A 83 15.17 12.98 -16.62
C TYR A 83 16.04 11.71 -16.52
N SER A 84 15.45 10.57 -16.12
CA SER A 84 16.10 9.25 -15.98
C SER A 84 16.00 8.41 -17.25
#